data_AF-A0A660UNF7-F1
#
_entry.id   AF-A0A660UNF7-F1
#
_cell.length_a   1.000
_cell.length_b   1.000
_cell.length_c   1.000
_cell.angle_alpha   90.00
_cell.angle_beta   90.00
_cell.angle_gamma   90.00
#
_symmetry.space_group_name_H-M   'P 1'
#
loop_
_entity.id
_entity.type
_entity.pdbx_description
1 polymer ?
#
loop_
_entity_poly.entity_id
_entity_poly.type
_entity_poly.pdbx_seq_one_letter_code
_entity_poly.pdbx_strand_id
1 'polypeptide(L)' 'KHGFDIWAFVLMPEHVHLLIYPTDVSYSISAILKSIKQSTARRAIAWR' A
#
# COMPACT_ATOMS: atom_id res chain seq x y z
N LYS A 1 -11.00 1.30 6.86
CA LYS A 1 -10.03 0.22 7.18
C LYS A 1 -9.72 -0.52 5.88
N HIS A 2 -8.45 -0.79 5.54
CA HIS A 2 -8.06 -1.25 4.18
C HIS A 2 -7.97 -2.78 4.01
N GLY A 3 -8.25 -3.58 5.05
CA GLY A 3 -8.24 -5.05 4.97
C GLY A 3 -6.85 -5.69 5.04
N PHE A 4 -5.82 -4.91 5.42
CA PHE A 4 -4.47 -5.40 5.62
C PHE A 4 -3.75 -4.56 6.69
N ASP A 5 -2.79 -5.19 7.35
CA ASP A 5 -1.83 -4.56 8.26
C ASP A 5 -0.45 -4.49 7.60
N ILE A 6 0.36 -3.51 8.00
CA ILE A 6 1.75 -3.36 7.54
C ILE A 6 2.66 -3.89 8.64
N TRP A 7 3.52 -4.84 8.29
CA TRP A 7 4.48 -5.43 9.22
C TRP A 7 5.85 -4.76 9.11
N ALA A 8 6.26 -4.39 7.91
CA ALA A 8 7.52 -3.68 7.66
C ALA A 8 7.45 -2.87 6.37
N PHE A 9 8.27 -1.83 6.27
CA PHE A 9 8.41 -1.05 5.04
C PHE A 9 9.81 -0.44 4.91
N VAL A 10 10.24 -0.24 3.67
CA VAL A 10 11.45 0.50 3.31
C VAL A 10 11.11 1.43 2.14
N LEU A 11 11.41 2.71 2.31
CA LEU A 11 11.27 3.74 1.27
C LEU A 11 12.64 4.00 0.65
N MET A 12 12.76 3.77 -0.65
CA MET A 12 13.94 4.14 -1.45
C MET A 12 13.58 5.37 -2.30
N PRO A 13 14.57 6.11 -2.83
CA PRO A 13 14.30 7.27 -3.68
C PRO A 13 13.40 6.95 -4.89
N GLU A 14 13.50 5.74 -5.44
CA GLU A 14 12.79 5.35 -6.68
C GLU A 14 11.61 4.40 -6.45
N HIS A 15 11.62 3.61 -5.38
CA HIS A 15 10.61 2.58 -5.15
C HIS A 15 10.44 2.25 -3.67
N VAL A 16 9.45 1.42 -3.35
CA VAL A 16 9.09 1.05 -1.97
C VAL A 16 8.95 -0.46 -1.85
N HIS A 17 9.50 -1.02 -0.78
CA HIS A 17 9.22 -2.38 -0.34
C HIS A 17 8.26 -2.34 0.85
N LEU A 18 7.17 -3.09 0.77
CA LEU A 18 6.15 -3.21 1.81
C LEU A 18 5.93 -4.70 2.14
N LEU A 19 6.02 -5.04 3.42
CA LEU A 19 5.55 -6.32 3.94
C LEU A 19 4.18 -6.10 4.56
N ILE A 20 3.17 -6.75 4.01
CA ILE A 20 1.78 -6.62 4.43
C ILE A 20 1.17 -7.97 4.81
N TYR A 21 0.21 -7.91 5.72
CA TYR A 21 -0.58 -9.06 6.16
C TYR A 21 -2.07 -8.78 5.93
N PRO A 22 -2.75 -9.51 5.04
CA PRO A 22 -4.19 -9.41 4.87
C PRO A 22 -4.92 -9.84 6.15
N THR A 23 -5.88 -9.05 6.61
CA THR A 23 -6.59 -9.30 7.88
C THR A 23 -7.82 -10.20 7.72
N ASP A 24 -8.27 -10.42 6.48
CA ASP A 24 -9.42 -11.25 6.15
C ASP A 24 -8.99 -12.58 5.52
N VAL A 25 -9.75 -13.65 5.77
CA VAL A 25 -9.49 -14.98 5.20
C VAL A 25 -9.64 -14.99 3.68
N SER A 26 -10.64 -14.26 3.17
CA SER A 26 -10.85 -14.04 1.74
C SER A 26 -10.42 -12.60 1.41
N TYR A 27 -9.28 -12.46 0.73
CA TYR A 27 -8.74 -11.17 0.34
C TYR A 27 -8.36 -11.14 -1.14
N SER A 28 -8.29 -9.92 -1.68
CA SER A 28 -7.79 -9.67 -3.03
C SER A 28 -6.53 -8.81 -2.96
N ILE A 29 -5.38 -9.41 -3.27
CA ILE A 29 -4.10 -8.69 -3.34
C ILE A 29 -4.18 -7.53 -4.34
N SER A 30 -4.87 -7.70 -5.47
CA SER A 30 -5.00 -6.64 -6.47
C SER A 30 -5.79 -5.44 -5.93
N ALA A 31 -6.84 -5.67 -5.13
CA ALA A 31 -7.58 -4.59 -4.47
C ALA A 31 -6.72 -3.86 -3.42
N ILE A 32 -5.97 -4.62 -2.62
CA ILE A 32 -5.03 -4.07 -1.63
C ILE A 32 -3.97 -3.20 -2.31
N LEU A 33 -3.27 -3.73 -3.32
CA LEU A 33 -2.24 -3.01 -4.07
C LEU A 33 -2.80 -1.76 -4.76
N LYS A 34 -4.02 -1.84 -5.32
CA LYS A 34 -4.70 -0.69 -5.91
C LYS A 34 -4.94 0.40 -4.87
N SER A 35 -5.42 0.04 -3.68
CA SER A 35 -5.67 1.01 -2.61
C SER A 35 -4.38 1.71 -2.13
N ILE A 36 -3.27 0.98 -2.04
CA ILE A 36 -1.95 1.51 -1.68
C ILE A 36 -1.47 2.49 -2.75
N LYS A 37 -1.35 2.04 -4.00
CA LYS A 37 -0.74 2.82 -5.09
C LYS A 37 -1.58 4.03 -5.52
N GLN A 38 -2.91 3.90 -5.51
CA GLN A 38 -3.81 4.97 -5.93
C GLN A 38 -3.79 6.16 -4.95
N SER A 39 -3.71 5.88 -3.65
CA SER A 39 -3.66 6.92 -2.61
C SER A 39 -2.32 7.66 -2.64
N THR A 40 -1.21 6.93 -2.69
CA THR A 40 0.13 7.53 -2.70
C THR A 40 0.43 8.31 -3.96
N ALA A 41 0.07 7.80 -5.15
CA ALA A 41 0.30 8.53 -6.41
C ALA A 41 -0.44 9.87 -6.45
N ARG A 42 -1.72 9.89 -6.04
CA ARG A 42 -2.51 11.14 -6.02
C ARG A 42 -1.96 12.16 -5.02
N ARG A 43 -1.57 11.70 -3.84
CA ARG A 43 -1.02 12.59 -2.80
C ARG A 43 0.36 13.10 -3.16
N ALA A 44 1.22 12.27 -3.77
CA ALA A 44 2.55 12.67 -4.19
C ALA A 44 2.51 13.75 -5.28
N ILE A 45 1.60 13.63 -6.26
CA ILE A 45 1.42 14.66 -7.30
C ILE A 45 0.87 15.98 -6.72
N ALA A 46 0.00 15.90 -5.71
CA ALA A 46 -0.58 17.07 -5.05
C ALA A 46 0.33 17.72 -4.01
N TRP A 47 1.43 17.07 -3.62
CA TRP A 47 2.39 17.58 -2.65
C TRP A 47 3.29 18.61 -3.34
N ARG A 48 2.93 19.90 -3.20
CA ARG A 48 3.76 21.05 -3.58
C ARG A 48 4.67 21.46 -2.44
#